data_AF-A6HHF7-F1
#
_entry.id   AF-A6HHF7-F1
#
_cell.length_a   1.000
_cell.length_b   1.000
_cell.length_c   1.000
_cell.angle_alpha   90.00
_cell.angle_beta   90.00
_cell.angle_gamma   90.00
#
_symmetry.space_group_name_H-M   'P 1'
#
loop_
_entity.id
_entity.type
_entity.pdbx_description
1 polymer ?
#
loop_
_entity_poly.entity_id
_entity_poly.type
_entity_poly.pdbx_seq_one_letter_code
_entity_poly.pdbx_strand_id
1 'polypeptide(L)'
;MNFLTNLELNFAECILDGGRATMGVRQRVEMDATQRMRQNETISQAVCALLNSGGGVIRVEIENRDYNFERDGVGLDLPPLFRNHLDQMMHGRFFLIYVSSWTVEASGVRLATLCSNLYRRCGNFTEVMDPPEALTFLRNVQVVRGLGDSDFLSLQEAPVDDAQMVLASDVFNSQQLQYLEKLNFTESLHVEFQMFSADLAQGIRERLPKCVSALANSEGGYVFFGVHETGQVIGCEKEKLNCSNLLTTIDACIRRMPVYHFCAHNHKVQYTHRFLEVYDKKALHGYVCAIKVERFCCVAFAKAPDSWEVKDSVMKPLTAKDWTSWMTETNPELFSFPQMISRMNMLNTTPRSRTVFSHKYLKCVEDLQKDYFSVLPNRITYTPESVYKDLFSDYRGLRNLISAEMRCFSQGILIFSHSWAVDLGLQRERDVICDALLISP
;
A
#
# COMPACT_ATOMS: atom_id res chain seq x y z
N MET A 1 -34.87 -9.54 -17.30
CA MET A 1 -33.41 -9.75 -17.29
C MET A 1 -32.81 -8.72 -18.22
N ASN A 2 -32.20 -7.66 -17.69
CA ASN A 2 -31.76 -6.49 -18.48
C ASN A 2 -30.35 -6.69 -19.02
N PHE A 3 -30.20 -6.66 -20.34
CA PHE A 3 -28.93 -6.83 -21.06
C PHE A 3 -27.83 -5.82 -20.66
N LEU A 4 -28.21 -4.65 -20.11
CA LEU A 4 -27.28 -3.64 -19.57
C LEU A 4 -26.62 -4.06 -18.24
N THR A 5 -27.24 -4.96 -17.46
CA THR A 5 -26.78 -5.32 -16.11
C THR A 5 -25.57 -6.25 -16.07
N ASN A 6 -25.28 -6.95 -17.16
CA ASN A 6 -24.05 -7.72 -17.31
C ASN A 6 -22.90 -6.88 -17.86
N LEU A 7 -23.16 -5.75 -18.53
CA LEU A 7 -22.09 -5.01 -19.19
C LEU A 7 -21.14 -4.36 -18.17
N GLU A 8 -21.65 -3.64 -17.16
CA GLU A 8 -20.80 -2.88 -16.22
C GLU A 8 -19.91 -3.75 -15.32
N LEU A 9 -20.37 -4.95 -14.91
CA LEU A 9 -19.54 -5.91 -14.18
C LEU A 9 -18.61 -6.71 -15.11
N ASN A 10 -18.93 -6.85 -16.40
CA ASN A 10 -18.04 -7.50 -17.38
C ASN A 10 -16.88 -6.59 -17.83
N PHE A 11 -16.94 -5.28 -17.59
CA PHE A 11 -15.84 -4.34 -17.90
C PHE A 11 -14.84 -4.16 -16.75
N ALA A 12 -15.19 -4.52 -15.52
CA ALA A 12 -14.24 -4.51 -14.42
C ALA A 12 -13.27 -5.69 -14.59
N GLU A 13 -12.02 -5.40 -14.96
CA GLU A 13 -10.98 -6.43 -15.14
C GLU A 13 -10.75 -7.28 -13.88
N CYS A 14 -11.09 -6.74 -12.70
CA CYS A 14 -10.97 -7.44 -11.43
C CYS A 14 -12.15 -7.17 -10.49
N ILE A 15 -12.87 -8.23 -10.09
CA ILE A 15 -13.92 -8.20 -9.07
C ILE A 15 -13.49 -9.07 -7.89
N LEU A 16 -13.48 -8.50 -6.68
CA LEU A 16 -13.23 -9.22 -5.43
C LEU A 16 -14.52 -9.39 -4.62
N ASP A 17 -14.69 -10.54 -4.00
CA ASP A 17 -15.76 -10.79 -3.04
C ASP A 17 -15.34 -10.26 -1.66
N GLY A 18 -16.05 -9.23 -1.18
CA GLY A 18 -15.89 -8.67 0.17
C GLY A 18 -16.71 -9.41 1.23
N GLY A 19 -17.41 -10.47 0.84
CA GLY A 19 -18.22 -11.29 1.72
C GLY A 19 -19.50 -10.60 2.18
N ARG A 20 -20.04 -11.07 3.32
CA ARG A 20 -21.23 -10.51 3.96
C ARG A 20 -20.81 -9.51 5.03
N ALA A 21 -21.41 -8.32 5.00
CA ALA A 21 -21.15 -7.29 5.98
C ALA A 21 -22.40 -6.50 6.38
N THR A 22 -22.42 -6.06 7.63
CA THR A 22 -23.39 -5.08 8.12
C THR A 22 -22.92 -3.68 7.74
N MET A 23 -23.78 -2.88 7.11
CA MET A 23 -23.45 -1.53 6.63
C MET A 23 -24.19 -0.47 7.45
N GLY A 24 -23.67 0.76 7.46
CA GLY A 24 -24.26 1.89 8.19
C GLY A 24 -23.48 2.27 9.44
N VAL A 25 -23.34 3.57 9.67
CA VAL A 25 -22.50 4.11 10.76
C VAL A 25 -23.03 3.67 12.12
N ARG A 26 -24.33 3.81 12.37
CA ARG A 26 -24.94 3.47 13.67
C ARG A 26 -24.97 1.97 13.90
N GLN A 27 -25.41 1.22 12.90
CA GLN A 27 -25.55 -0.24 12.95
C GLN A 27 -24.19 -0.90 13.21
N ARG A 28 -23.11 -0.41 12.58
CA ARG A 28 -21.75 -0.90 12.83
C ARG A 28 -21.22 -0.48 14.19
N VAL A 29 -21.63 0.67 14.74
CA VAL A 29 -21.24 1.05 16.12
C VAL A 29 -21.87 0.11 17.16
N GLU A 30 -23.11 -0.31 16.95
CA GLU A 30 -23.88 -1.20 17.83
C GLU A 30 -23.50 -2.70 17.70
N MET A 31 -22.78 -3.04 16.63
CA MET A 31 -22.34 -4.40 16.32
C MET A 31 -21.25 -4.91 17.29
N ASP A 32 -21.18 -6.23 17.47
CA ASP A 32 -20.08 -6.88 18.19
C ASP A 32 -18.72 -6.42 17.63
N ALA A 33 -17.82 -5.99 18.53
CA ALA A 33 -16.55 -5.39 18.14
C ALA A 33 -15.66 -6.36 17.34
N THR A 34 -15.66 -7.65 17.69
CA THR A 34 -14.85 -8.67 17.02
C THR A 34 -15.35 -8.93 15.60
N GLN A 35 -16.67 -9.07 15.45
CA GLN A 35 -17.27 -9.24 14.14
C GLN A 35 -17.09 -7.99 13.27
N ARG A 36 -17.24 -6.79 13.84
CA ARG A 36 -17.03 -5.52 13.14
C ARG A 36 -15.60 -5.40 12.62
N MET A 37 -14.61 -5.71 13.46
CA MET A 37 -13.20 -5.73 13.08
C MET A 37 -12.93 -6.71 11.95
N ARG A 38 -13.46 -7.93 12.02
CA ARG A 38 -13.29 -8.96 10.97
C ARG A 38 -13.86 -8.52 9.62
N GLN A 39 -15.08 -7.96 9.60
CA GLN A 39 -15.69 -7.45 8.38
C GLN A 39 -14.87 -6.28 7.81
N ASN A 40 -14.44 -5.36 8.68
CA ASN A 40 -13.65 -4.20 8.26
C ASN A 40 -12.29 -4.60 7.71
N GLU A 41 -11.63 -5.58 8.33
CA GLU A 41 -10.36 -6.13 7.89
C GLU A 41 -10.49 -6.75 6.51
N THR A 42 -11.49 -7.59 6.28
CA THR A 42 -11.73 -8.26 4.97
C THR A 42 -11.89 -7.23 3.85
N ILE A 43 -12.72 -6.21 4.08
CA ILE A 43 -12.98 -5.16 3.07
C ILE A 43 -11.73 -4.28 2.88
N SER A 44 -11.07 -3.86 3.96
CA SER A 44 -9.85 -3.03 3.89
C SER A 44 -8.70 -3.74 3.16
N GLN A 45 -8.55 -5.05 3.36
CA GLN A 45 -7.56 -5.87 2.64
C GLN A 45 -7.86 -5.92 1.15
N ALA A 46 -9.12 -6.14 0.77
CA ALA A 46 -9.54 -6.15 -0.64
C ALA A 46 -9.35 -4.77 -1.30
N VAL A 47 -9.66 -3.68 -0.60
CA VAL A 47 -9.38 -2.31 -1.06
C VAL A 47 -7.89 -2.14 -1.30
N CYS A 48 -7.06 -2.46 -0.31
CA CYS A 48 -5.60 -2.35 -0.43
C CYS A 48 -5.06 -3.16 -1.62
N ALA A 49 -5.57 -4.36 -1.83
CA ALA A 49 -5.16 -5.24 -2.93
C ALA A 49 -5.47 -4.61 -4.29
N LEU A 50 -6.67 -4.08 -4.50
CA LEU A 50 -7.07 -3.45 -5.75
C LEU A 50 -6.31 -2.16 -6.03
N LEU A 51 -6.09 -1.32 -5.00
CA LEU A 51 -5.26 -0.11 -5.11
C LEU A 51 -3.88 -0.45 -5.67
N ASN A 52 -3.29 -1.56 -5.22
CA ASN A 52 -1.97 -2.02 -5.63
C ASN A 52 -1.95 -2.78 -6.97
N SER A 53 -3.11 -3.00 -7.59
CA SER A 53 -3.27 -3.92 -8.74
C SER A 53 -4.03 -3.32 -9.92
N GLY A 54 -4.09 -1.99 -10.02
CA GLY A 54 -4.72 -1.30 -11.16
C GLY A 54 -6.19 -0.93 -10.95
N GLY A 55 -6.76 -1.18 -9.76
CA GLY A 55 -8.15 -0.91 -9.44
C GLY A 55 -9.08 -2.11 -9.69
N GLY A 56 -10.38 -1.89 -9.51
CA GLY A 56 -11.42 -2.91 -9.68
C GLY A 56 -12.66 -2.64 -8.85
N VAL A 57 -13.46 -3.68 -8.60
CA VAL A 57 -14.70 -3.58 -7.81
C VAL A 57 -14.72 -4.60 -6.69
N ILE A 58 -15.09 -4.17 -5.49
CA ILE A 58 -15.38 -5.07 -4.37
C ILE A 58 -16.88 -5.20 -4.24
N ARG A 59 -17.37 -6.43 -4.25
CA ARG A 59 -18.77 -6.75 -4.05
C ARG A 59 -18.99 -7.24 -2.63
N VAL A 60 -19.79 -6.51 -1.87
CA VAL A 60 -20.16 -6.84 -0.49
C VAL A 60 -21.65 -7.15 -0.43
N GLU A 61 -22.03 -8.25 0.19
CA GLU A 61 -23.43 -8.58 0.44
C GLU A 61 -23.90 -7.95 1.76
N ILE A 62 -24.98 -7.17 1.70
CA ILE A 62 -25.49 -6.42 2.85
C ILE A 62 -26.31 -7.37 3.74
N GLU A 63 -25.92 -7.49 5.01
CA GLU A 63 -26.60 -8.36 5.98
C GLU A 63 -27.87 -7.73 6.57
N ASN A 64 -27.83 -6.43 6.86
CA ASN A 64 -28.92 -5.72 7.52
C ASN A 64 -29.96 -5.22 6.49
N ARG A 65 -31.17 -5.82 6.53
CA ARG A 65 -32.22 -5.66 5.52
C ARG A 65 -32.76 -4.24 5.37
N ASP A 66 -32.77 -3.45 6.44
CA ASP A 66 -33.34 -2.09 6.47
C ASP A 66 -32.31 -0.99 6.16
N TYR A 67 -31.14 -1.37 5.67
CA TYR A 67 -30.05 -0.47 5.31
C TYR A 67 -30.44 0.48 4.17
N ASN A 68 -30.16 1.77 4.36
CA ASN A 68 -30.30 2.80 3.33
C ASN A 68 -29.01 3.63 3.24
N PHE A 69 -28.37 3.65 2.07
CA PHE A 69 -27.08 4.30 1.87
C PHE A 69 -27.07 5.80 2.21
N GLU A 70 -28.07 6.56 1.76
CA GLU A 70 -28.13 8.01 1.98
C GLU A 70 -28.38 8.37 3.45
N ARG A 71 -29.20 7.59 4.15
CA ARG A 71 -29.56 7.83 5.56
C ARG A 71 -28.51 7.30 6.52
N ASP A 72 -28.02 6.09 6.30
CA ASP A 72 -27.24 5.34 7.29
C ASP A 72 -25.73 5.49 7.07
N GLY A 73 -25.30 5.95 5.88
CA GLY A 73 -23.90 6.05 5.50
C GLY A 73 -23.22 4.68 5.40
N VAL A 74 -21.90 4.66 5.41
CA VAL A 74 -21.11 3.44 5.10
C VAL A 74 -20.67 2.73 6.37
N GLY A 75 -20.06 3.48 7.29
CA GLY A 75 -19.55 2.97 8.56
C GLY A 75 -18.31 2.07 8.46
N LEU A 76 -17.64 2.02 7.30
CA LEU A 76 -16.34 1.36 7.15
C LEU A 76 -15.20 2.25 7.66
N ASP A 77 -14.27 1.65 8.36
CA ASP A 77 -13.07 2.30 8.88
C ASP A 77 -11.91 2.05 7.92
N LEU A 78 -11.74 2.98 6.97
CA LEU A 78 -10.72 2.93 5.92
C LEU A 78 -9.70 4.07 6.12
N PRO A 79 -8.42 3.83 5.84
CA PRO A 79 -7.39 4.87 5.92
C PRO A 79 -7.79 6.13 5.13
N PRO A 80 -7.53 7.34 5.66
CA PRO A 80 -7.89 8.58 4.98
C PRO A 80 -7.34 8.67 3.55
N LEU A 81 -6.11 8.20 3.33
CA LEU A 81 -5.46 8.18 2.01
C LEU A 81 -6.20 7.32 0.97
N PHE A 82 -6.98 6.33 1.40
CA PHE A 82 -7.70 5.46 0.48
C PHE A 82 -8.95 6.16 -0.08
N ARG A 83 -9.54 7.10 0.67
CA ARG A 83 -10.85 7.68 0.35
C ARG A 83 -10.90 8.38 -1.01
N ASN A 84 -9.78 8.94 -1.47
CA ASN A 84 -9.69 9.60 -2.78
C ASN A 84 -9.74 8.63 -3.96
N HIS A 85 -9.69 7.32 -3.70
CA HIS A 85 -9.69 6.26 -4.71
C HIS A 85 -10.96 5.42 -4.71
N LEU A 86 -11.99 5.82 -3.94
CA LEU A 86 -13.17 4.99 -3.70
C LEU A 86 -14.45 5.68 -4.15
N ASP A 87 -15.17 5.03 -5.05
CA ASP A 87 -16.56 5.33 -5.37
C ASP A 87 -17.45 4.21 -4.88
N GLN A 88 -18.62 4.54 -4.36
CA GLN A 88 -19.47 3.59 -3.63
C GLN A 88 -20.91 3.69 -4.12
N MET A 89 -21.52 2.54 -4.37
CA MET A 89 -22.92 2.49 -4.78
C MET A 89 -23.63 1.25 -4.24
N MET A 90 -24.96 1.37 -4.12
CA MET A 90 -25.83 0.22 -3.84
C MET A 90 -26.41 -0.35 -5.12
N HIS A 91 -26.46 -1.68 -5.19
CA HIS A 91 -27.16 -2.40 -6.25
C HIS A 91 -27.93 -3.59 -5.67
N GLY A 92 -29.25 -3.43 -5.50
CA GLY A 92 -30.10 -4.44 -4.87
C GLY A 92 -29.64 -4.74 -3.45
N ARG A 93 -29.24 -6.00 -3.19
CA ARG A 93 -28.71 -6.45 -1.89
C ARG A 93 -27.19 -6.30 -1.75
N PHE A 94 -26.51 -5.78 -2.77
CA PHE A 94 -25.06 -5.64 -2.79
C PHE A 94 -24.65 -4.19 -2.61
N PHE A 95 -23.56 -4.02 -1.88
CA PHE A 95 -22.81 -2.79 -1.80
C PHE A 95 -21.54 -2.95 -2.65
N LEU A 96 -21.35 -2.04 -3.60
CA LEU A 96 -20.24 -2.08 -4.55
C LEU A 96 -19.27 -0.95 -4.23
N ILE A 97 -18.01 -1.31 -4.05
CA ILE A 97 -16.91 -0.36 -3.82
C ILE A 97 -16.03 -0.40 -5.06
N TYR A 98 -16.10 0.65 -5.87
CA TYR A 98 -15.21 0.87 -7.00
C TYR A 98 -13.91 1.46 -6.47
N VAL A 99 -12.81 0.83 -6.83
CA VAL A 99 -11.47 1.19 -6.39
C VAL A 99 -10.69 1.61 -7.62
N SER A 100 -10.29 2.87 -7.71
CA SER A 100 -9.36 3.33 -8.74
C SER A 100 -7.94 2.86 -8.42
N SER A 101 -7.06 2.82 -9.41
CA SER A 101 -5.66 2.48 -9.14
C SER A 101 -5.00 3.49 -8.20
N TRP A 102 -4.08 3.01 -7.36
CA TRP A 102 -3.21 3.89 -6.58
C TRP A 102 -2.35 4.77 -7.48
N THR A 103 -2.12 6.02 -7.06
CA THR A 103 -1.22 6.96 -7.73
C THR A 103 -0.23 7.54 -6.72
N VAL A 104 1.05 7.59 -7.12
CA VAL A 104 2.13 8.06 -6.24
C VAL A 104 2.05 9.57 -6.04
N GLU A 105 1.70 10.32 -7.09
CA GLU A 105 1.59 11.79 -7.05
C GLU A 105 0.64 12.29 -5.95
N ALA A 106 -0.54 11.66 -5.80
CA ALA A 106 -1.53 12.08 -4.81
C ALA A 106 -1.17 11.68 -3.37
N SER A 107 -0.41 10.59 -3.20
CA SER A 107 -0.18 9.96 -1.90
C SER A 107 1.22 10.14 -1.34
N GLY A 108 2.20 10.53 -2.18
CA GLY A 108 3.62 10.63 -1.82
C GLY A 108 4.31 9.28 -1.61
N VAL A 109 3.59 8.15 -1.72
CA VAL A 109 4.11 6.80 -1.49
C VAL A 109 3.73 5.85 -2.62
N ARG A 110 4.53 4.80 -2.81
CA ARG A 110 4.44 3.97 -4.02
C ARG A 110 3.33 2.94 -4.03
N LEU A 111 2.85 2.52 -2.87
CA LEU A 111 1.79 1.53 -2.75
C LEU A 111 0.93 1.79 -1.51
N ALA A 112 -0.33 1.37 -1.64
CA ALA A 112 -1.28 1.37 -0.55
C ALA A 112 -0.84 0.36 0.54
N THR A 113 -0.89 0.81 1.79
CA THR A 113 -0.49 0.02 2.96
C THR A 113 -1.44 0.34 4.10
N LEU A 114 -2.05 -0.68 4.71
CA LEU A 114 -2.91 -0.50 5.90
C LEU A 114 -2.05 -0.25 7.15
N CYS A 115 -0.94 -0.98 7.29
CA CYS A 115 0.00 -0.81 8.38
C CYS A 115 1.42 -1.23 7.93
N SER A 116 2.41 -0.37 8.08
CA SER A 116 3.80 -0.68 7.71
C SER A 116 4.42 -1.78 8.59
N ASN A 117 3.94 -1.89 9.83
CA ASN A 117 4.53 -2.71 10.90
C ASN A 117 6.00 -2.40 11.19
N LEU A 118 6.43 -1.20 10.81
CA LEU A 118 7.69 -0.58 11.22
C LEU A 118 7.41 0.34 12.39
N TYR A 119 8.12 0.13 13.50
CA TYR A 119 7.94 0.94 14.69
C TYR A 119 9.15 1.81 14.95
N ARG A 120 8.92 2.93 15.64
CA ARG A 120 9.94 3.81 16.21
C ARG A 120 9.56 4.21 17.64
N ARG A 121 10.57 4.63 18.39
CA ARG A 121 10.38 5.30 19.68
C ARG A 121 10.21 6.80 19.44
N CYS A 122 9.15 7.37 20.00
CA CYS A 122 8.84 8.80 19.96
C CYS A 122 8.77 9.31 21.40
N GLY A 123 9.89 9.82 21.91
CA GLY A 123 10.01 10.17 23.34
C GLY A 123 9.80 8.95 24.23
N ASN A 124 8.68 8.89 24.94
CA ASN A 124 8.35 7.79 25.84
C ASN A 124 7.36 6.75 25.26
N PHE A 125 6.80 6.95 24.06
CA PHE A 125 5.85 6.00 23.47
C PHE A 125 6.35 5.34 22.18
N THR A 126 5.80 4.17 21.88
CA THR A 126 6.15 3.37 20.69
C THR A 126 5.05 3.52 19.65
N GLU A 127 5.41 4.02 18.47
CA GLU A 127 4.48 4.35 17.39
C GLU A 127 4.82 3.58 16.11
N VAL A 128 3.79 3.21 15.35
CA VAL A 128 3.97 2.66 14.01
C VAL A 128 4.19 3.80 13.02
N MET A 129 5.21 3.67 12.17
CA MET A 129 5.46 4.63 11.10
C MET A 129 4.33 4.54 10.08
N ASP A 130 3.70 5.66 9.77
CA ASP A 130 2.77 5.73 8.66
C ASP A 130 3.51 5.49 7.32
N PRO A 131 2.83 5.24 6.19
CA PRO A 131 3.53 4.91 4.94
C PRO A 131 4.51 6.00 4.47
N PRO A 132 4.20 7.31 4.53
CA PRO A 132 5.17 8.37 4.21
C PRO A 132 6.41 8.39 5.13
N GLU A 133 6.22 8.24 6.44
CA GLU A 133 7.31 8.17 7.41
C GLU A 133 8.18 6.94 7.18
N ALA A 134 7.54 5.79 6.95
CA ALA A 134 8.22 4.54 6.64
C ALA A 134 9.07 4.67 5.37
N LEU A 135 8.56 5.32 4.30
CA LEU A 135 9.33 5.58 3.09
C LEU A 135 10.57 6.43 3.38
N THR A 136 10.41 7.48 4.18
CA THR A 136 11.52 8.37 4.57
C THR A 136 12.57 7.61 5.36
N PHE A 137 12.16 6.81 6.34
CA PHE A 137 13.04 5.94 7.11
C PHE A 137 13.80 4.95 6.22
N LEU A 138 13.10 4.24 5.32
CA LEU A 138 13.74 3.28 4.40
C LEU A 138 14.80 3.93 3.52
N ARG A 139 14.49 5.12 2.96
CA ARG A 139 15.44 5.87 2.12
C ARG A 139 16.67 6.32 2.92
N ASN A 140 16.49 6.80 4.14
CA ASN A 140 17.60 7.20 5.00
C ASN A 140 18.53 6.01 5.30
N VAL A 141 17.95 4.85 5.65
CA VAL A 141 18.73 3.61 5.87
C VAL A 141 19.45 3.19 4.59
N GLN A 142 18.79 3.26 3.43
CA GLN A 142 19.38 2.92 2.13
C GLN A 142 20.57 3.83 1.78
N VAL A 143 20.44 5.15 1.94
CA VAL A 143 21.50 6.13 1.64
C VAL A 143 22.71 5.89 2.51
N VAL A 144 22.52 5.75 3.84
CA VAL A 144 23.66 5.53 4.74
C VAL A 144 24.40 4.23 4.41
N ARG A 145 23.69 3.16 4.04
CA ARG A 145 24.35 1.90 3.67
C ARG A 145 24.94 1.90 2.26
N GLY A 146 24.36 2.66 1.33
CA GLY A 146 24.88 2.82 -0.03
C GLY A 146 26.18 3.63 -0.10
N LEU A 147 26.40 4.55 0.86
CA LEU A 147 27.64 5.34 0.97
C LEU A 147 28.81 4.55 1.58
N GLY A 148 28.61 3.29 1.99
CA GLY A 148 29.65 2.46 2.60
C GLY A 148 30.08 2.93 3.99
N ASP A 149 29.39 3.92 4.55
CA ASP A 149 29.84 4.63 5.73
C ASP A 149 28.96 4.25 6.92
N SER A 150 29.56 3.65 7.94
CA SER A 150 28.82 3.14 9.11
C SER A 150 28.36 4.26 10.05
N ASP A 151 28.90 5.48 9.90
CA ASP A 151 28.76 6.57 10.88
C ASP A 151 27.68 7.61 10.57
N PHE A 152 27.03 7.55 9.39
CA PHE A 152 26.07 8.60 8.97
C PHE A 152 24.63 8.45 9.47
N LEU A 153 24.28 7.41 10.23
CA LEU A 153 22.98 7.35 10.92
C LEU A 153 22.94 8.25 12.18
N SER A 154 23.97 9.06 12.41
CA SER A 154 24.03 10.13 13.43
C SER A 154 23.47 11.46 12.94
N LEU A 155 22.80 11.51 11.77
CA LEU A 155 22.06 12.70 11.36
C LEU A 155 20.87 12.89 12.29
N GLN A 156 21.17 13.66 13.34
CA GLN A 156 20.32 14.16 14.41
C GLN A 156 20.31 13.33 15.71
N GLU A 157 21.47 13.18 16.34
CA GLU A 157 21.72 13.60 17.74
C GLU A 157 23.18 13.26 18.11
N ALA A 158 23.82 14.10 18.92
CA ALA A 158 25.13 13.83 19.53
C ALA A 158 25.13 12.45 20.21
N PRO A 159 26.29 11.80 20.51
CA PRO A 159 26.28 10.58 21.32
C PRO A 159 25.49 10.87 22.60
N VAL A 160 24.27 10.32 22.67
CA VAL A 160 23.41 10.55 23.81
C VAL A 160 24.00 9.67 24.89
N ASP A 161 24.76 10.29 25.78
CA ASP A 161 24.95 9.79 27.13
C ASP A 161 23.57 9.86 27.80
N ASP A 162 22.62 9.01 27.31
CA ASP A 162 21.27 8.97 27.85
C ASP A 162 21.42 8.35 29.23
N ALA A 163 21.43 9.21 30.24
CA ALA A 163 21.47 8.81 31.64
C ALA A 163 20.44 7.70 31.93
N GLN A 164 19.30 7.68 31.21
CA GLN A 164 18.30 6.61 31.34
C GLN A 164 18.81 5.26 30.85
N MET A 165 19.59 5.21 29.76
CA MET A 165 20.16 3.98 29.20
C MET A 165 21.23 3.38 30.12
N VAL A 166 22.04 4.22 30.76
CA VAL A 166 23.04 3.78 31.77
C VAL A 166 22.32 3.19 32.99
N LEU A 167 21.32 3.90 33.53
CA LEU A 167 20.53 3.41 34.67
C LEU A 167 19.76 2.12 34.34
N ALA A 168 19.22 2.01 33.13
CA ALA A 168 18.59 0.79 32.64
C ALA A 168 19.59 -0.37 32.51
N SER A 169 20.82 -0.10 32.07
CA SER A 169 21.91 -1.10 32.03
C SER A 169 22.27 -1.59 33.44
N ASP A 170 22.33 -0.70 34.43
CA ASP A 170 22.60 -1.06 35.82
C ASP A 170 21.50 -1.97 36.38
N VAL A 171 20.23 -1.63 36.14
CA VAL A 171 19.09 -2.46 36.57
C VAL A 171 19.02 -3.78 35.80
N PHE A 172 19.31 -3.78 34.50
CA PHE A 172 19.45 -5.00 33.71
C PHE A 172 20.53 -5.93 34.30
N ASN A 173 21.60 -5.35 34.85
CA ASN A 173 22.67 -6.12 35.47
C ASN A 173 22.42 -6.51 36.94
N SER A 174 21.39 -5.95 37.57
CA SER A 174 20.97 -6.34 38.92
C SER A 174 20.49 -7.80 38.97
N GLN A 175 20.55 -8.40 40.15
CA GLN A 175 19.96 -9.71 40.42
C GLN A 175 18.58 -9.60 41.09
N GLN A 176 18.33 -8.52 41.82
CA GLN A 176 17.19 -8.40 42.71
C GLN A 176 16.56 -7.01 42.62
N LEU A 177 15.23 -7.00 42.73
CA LEU A 177 14.36 -5.82 42.79
C LEU A 177 13.38 -5.98 43.97
N GLN A 178 12.87 -4.87 44.48
CA GLN A 178 11.86 -4.86 45.54
C GLN A 178 10.46 -4.57 44.98
N TYR A 179 9.46 -5.30 45.45
CA TYR A 179 8.07 -5.09 45.07
C TYR A 179 7.60 -3.68 45.46
N LEU A 180 6.92 -2.99 44.54
CA LEU A 180 6.49 -1.59 44.62
C LEU A 180 7.63 -0.56 44.75
N GLU A 181 8.89 -0.96 44.59
CA GLU A 181 9.97 0.02 44.48
C GLU A 181 9.81 0.84 43.20
N LYS A 182 10.22 2.10 43.28
CA LYS A 182 10.21 3.00 42.14
C LYS A 182 11.62 3.05 41.56
N LEU A 183 11.76 2.63 40.31
CA LEU A 183 13.02 2.74 39.58
C LEU A 183 13.45 4.21 39.48
N ASN A 184 14.75 4.44 39.45
CA ASN A 184 15.36 5.77 39.39
C ASN A 184 15.45 6.34 37.96
N PHE A 185 14.80 5.68 36.99
CA PHE A 185 14.70 6.10 35.60
C PHE A 185 13.27 5.89 35.09
N THR A 186 12.95 6.58 34.00
CA THR A 186 11.64 6.55 33.34
C THR A 186 11.76 5.98 31.94
N GLU A 187 10.63 5.79 31.26
CA GLU A 187 10.63 5.49 29.84
C GLU A 187 11.32 6.60 29.04
N SER A 188 12.14 6.20 28.06
CA SER A 188 12.91 7.08 27.19
C SER A 188 13.04 6.47 25.80
N LEU A 189 13.76 7.12 24.88
CA LEU A 189 14.03 6.56 23.55
C LEU A 189 14.68 5.16 23.59
N HIS A 190 15.35 4.80 24.68
CA HIS A 190 16.04 3.52 24.86
C HIS A 190 15.43 2.65 25.96
N VAL A 191 14.33 3.06 26.60
CA VAL A 191 13.71 2.34 27.71
C VAL A 191 12.20 2.27 27.51
N GLU A 192 11.65 1.06 27.53
CA GLU A 192 10.21 0.81 27.49
C GLU A 192 9.76 -0.08 28.66
N PHE A 193 8.74 0.35 29.38
CA PHE A 193 8.12 -0.40 30.46
C PHE A 193 6.85 -1.07 29.95
N GLN A 194 6.67 -2.32 30.34
CA GLN A 194 5.49 -3.09 29.95
C GLN A 194 4.96 -3.86 31.14
N MET A 195 3.65 -3.87 31.31
CA MET A 195 2.99 -4.74 32.27
C MET A 195 2.76 -6.13 31.66
N PHE A 196 2.71 -7.16 32.49
CA PHE A 196 2.28 -8.48 32.06
C PHE A 196 0.76 -8.50 31.82
N SER A 197 0.33 -9.19 30.76
CA SER A 197 -1.09 -9.49 30.54
C SER A 197 -1.53 -10.66 31.42
N ALA A 198 -2.85 -10.82 31.59
CA ALA A 198 -3.42 -12.02 32.22
C ALA A 198 -2.96 -13.32 31.52
N ASP A 199 -2.95 -13.32 30.18
CA ASP A 199 -2.24 -14.31 29.38
C ASP A 199 -0.84 -13.80 29.05
N LEU A 200 0.15 -14.31 29.79
CA LEU A 200 1.57 -13.96 29.65
C LEU A 200 2.09 -14.18 28.22
N ALA A 201 1.80 -15.35 27.65
CA ALA A 201 2.34 -15.73 26.34
C ALA A 201 1.73 -14.87 25.23
N GLN A 202 0.43 -14.65 25.28
CA GLN A 202 -0.26 -13.81 24.30
C GLN A 202 0.17 -12.35 24.42
N GLY A 203 0.25 -11.80 25.63
CA GLY A 203 0.69 -10.42 25.86
C GLY A 203 2.10 -10.14 25.32
N ILE A 204 3.02 -11.10 25.49
CA ILE A 204 4.38 -11.02 24.94
C ILE A 204 4.36 -11.08 23.42
N ARG A 205 3.59 -12.01 22.83
CA ARG A 205 3.47 -12.13 21.36
C ARG A 205 2.93 -10.86 20.68
N GLU A 206 2.06 -10.13 21.36
CA GLU A 206 1.45 -8.92 20.83
C GLU A 206 2.31 -7.66 21.01
N ARG A 207 2.97 -7.52 22.17
CA ARG A 207 3.71 -6.30 22.52
C ARG A 207 5.19 -6.36 22.14
N LEU A 208 5.86 -7.47 22.44
CA LEU A 208 7.32 -7.58 22.29
C LEU A 208 7.82 -7.25 20.86
N PRO A 209 7.22 -7.76 19.77
CA PRO A 209 7.72 -7.46 18.43
C PRO A 209 7.67 -5.96 18.08
N LYS A 210 6.71 -5.21 18.66
CA LYS A 210 6.59 -3.76 18.46
C LYS A 210 7.73 -3.02 19.15
N CYS A 211 7.98 -3.34 20.42
CA CYS A 211 9.09 -2.78 21.20
C CYS A 211 10.44 -3.09 20.53
N VAL A 212 10.64 -4.34 20.13
CA VAL A 212 11.89 -4.78 19.49
C VAL A 212 12.08 -4.11 18.14
N SER A 213 11.03 -3.98 17.32
CA SER A 213 11.10 -3.22 16.05
C SER A 213 11.49 -1.76 16.30
N ALA A 214 10.87 -1.12 17.29
CA ALA A 214 11.13 0.28 17.63
C ALA A 214 12.56 0.54 18.07
N LEU A 215 13.08 -0.30 18.99
CA LEU A 215 14.44 -0.19 19.52
C LEU A 215 15.49 -0.61 18.49
N ALA A 216 15.23 -1.67 17.73
CA ALA A 216 16.17 -2.16 16.70
C ALA A 216 16.35 -1.15 15.56
N ASN A 217 15.29 -0.43 15.18
CA ASN A 217 15.33 0.60 14.14
C ASN A 217 15.93 1.93 14.61
N SER A 218 16.19 2.10 15.92
CA SER A 218 16.85 3.27 16.51
C SER A 218 18.30 2.93 16.92
N GLU A 219 18.69 3.17 18.17
CA GLU A 219 20.04 2.88 18.69
C GLU A 219 20.08 1.64 19.60
N GLY A 220 18.99 0.88 19.68
CA GLY A 220 18.81 -0.18 20.66
C GLY A 220 18.29 0.34 22.01
N GLY A 221 18.19 -0.56 22.98
CA GLY A 221 17.70 -0.22 24.32
C GLY A 221 17.17 -1.42 25.10
N TYR A 222 16.28 -1.15 26.05
CA TYR A 222 15.79 -2.10 27.04
C TYR A 222 14.26 -2.11 27.11
N VAL A 223 13.69 -3.31 27.23
CA VAL A 223 12.27 -3.53 27.54
C VAL A 223 12.18 -4.25 28.87
N PHE A 224 11.41 -3.70 29.82
CA PHE A 224 11.17 -4.32 31.12
C PHE A 224 9.70 -4.73 31.25
N PHE A 225 9.44 -6.04 31.17
CA PHE A 225 8.12 -6.61 31.44
C PHE A 225 7.93 -6.88 32.94
N GLY A 226 6.81 -6.40 33.50
CA GLY A 226 6.52 -6.39 34.93
C GLY A 226 6.80 -5.05 35.61
N VAL A 227 7.01 -3.97 34.85
CA VAL A 227 7.19 -2.62 35.38
C VAL A 227 6.03 -1.75 34.91
N HIS A 228 5.42 -1.02 35.84
CA HIS A 228 4.36 -0.08 35.53
C HIS A 228 4.92 1.16 34.82
N GLU A 229 4.12 1.85 34.01
CA GLU A 229 4.50 3.10 33.30
C GLU A 229 5.07 4.19 34.24
N THR A 230 4.70 4.16 35.53
CA THR A 230 5.22 5.06 36.57
C THR A 230 6.62 4.69 37.08
N GLY A 231 7.21 3.61 36.56
CA GLY A 231 8.48 3.03 37.01
C GLY A 231 8.37 2.14 38.26
N GLN A 232 7.16 1.75 38.67
CA GLN A 232 6.97 0.87 39.82
C GLN A 232 7.15 -0.60 39.44
N VAL A 233 7.95 -1.33 40.22
CA VAL A 233 8.19 -2.77 40.01
C VAL A 233 7.02 -3.58 40.55
N ILE A 234 6.38 -4.35 39.67
CA ILE A 234 5.28 -5.27 40.02
C ILE A 234 5.71 -6.72 39.83
N GLY A 235 6.31 -7.03 38.67
CA GLY A 235 6.70 -8.37 38.27
C GLY A 235 5.51 -9.27 37.86
N CYS A 236 5.78 -10.57 37.75
CA CYS A 236 4.78 -11.63 37.65
C CYS A 236 4.99 -12.62 38.79
N GLU A 237 3.90 -13.04 39.45
CA GLU A 237 3.90 -14.06 40.50
C GLU A 237 4.70 -15.30 40.07
N LYS A 238 5.60 -15.77 40.96
CA LYS A 238 6.51 -16.88 40.67
C LYS A 238 5.78 -18.18 40.28
N GLU A 239 4.57 -18.41 40.76
CA GLU A 239 3.77 -19.60 40.47
C GLU A 239 3.18 -19.57 39.06
N LYS A 240 2.94 -18.37 38.51
CA LYS A 240 2.36 -18.16 37.17
C LYS A 240 3.41 -18.16 36.08
N LEU A 241 4.68 -17.92 36.43
CA LEU A 241 5.76 -17.76 35.47
C LEU A 241 6.63 -19.01 35.35
N ASN A 242 6.61 -19.63 34.17
CA ASN A 242 7.66 -20.57 33.79
C ASN A 242 8.68 -19.84 32.90
N CYS A 243 9.84 -19.49 33.47
CA CYS A 243 10.90 -18.76 32.77
C CYS A 243 11.37 -19.45 31.48
N SER A 244 11.40 -20.79 31.45
CA SER A 244 11.85 -21.54 30.26
C SER A 244 10.84 -21.46 29.11
N ASN A 245 9.55 -21.54 29.40
CA ASN A 245 8.47 -21.39 28.41
C ASN A 245 8.37 -19.95 27.90
N LEU A 246 8.53 -18.98 28.81
CA LEU A 246 8.52 -17.56 28.43
C LEU A 246 9.73 -17.23 27.56
N LEU A 247 10.92 -17.72 27.90
CA LEU A 247 12.11 -17.55 27.06
C LEU A 247 11.89 -18.15 25.66
N THR A 248 11.35 -19.37 25.57
CA THR A 248 11.03 -20.00 24.29
C THR A 248 10.04 -19.13 23.47
N THR A 249 9.10 -18.47 24.14
CA THR A 249 8.14 -17.56 23.49
C THR A 249 8.82 -16.28 23.00
N ILE A 250 9.69 -15.68 23.82
CA ILE A 250 10.50 -14.50 23.46
C ILE A 250 11.38 -14.80 22.24
N ASP A 251 12.11 -15.92 22.28
CA ASP A 251 12.94 -16.41 21.17
C ASP A 251 12.13 -16.60 19.90
N ALA A 252 10.97 -17.26 19.99
CA ALA A 252 10.10 -17.48 18.85
C ALA A 252 9.57 -16.15 18.27
N CYS A 253 9.22 -15.18 19.12
CA CYS A 253 8.76 -13.86 18.68
C CYS A 253 9.85 -13.11 17.90
N ILE A 254 11.03 -12.95 18.50
CA ILE A 254 12.09 -12.11 17.92
C ILE A 254 12.68 -12.76 16.66
N ARG A 255 12.90 -14.09 16.67
CA ARG A 255 13.50 -14.78 15.51
C ARG A 255 12.58 -14.81 14.28
N ARG A 256 11.25 -14.77 14.49
CA ARG A 256 10.25 -14.75 13.41
C ARG A 256 10.03 -13.37 12.80
N MET A 257 10.56 -12.30 13.41
CA MET A 257 10.44 -10.96 12.87
C MET A 257 11.05 -10.86 11.46
N PRO A 258 10.32 -10.28 10.49
CA PRO A 258 10.88 -9.95 9.19
C PRO A 258 11.95 -8.87 9.32
N VAL A 259 13.04 -9.02 8.59
CA VAL A 259 14.09 -8.01 8.48
C VAL A 259 14.42 -7.82 7.02
N TYR A 260 14.84 -6.61 6.67
CA TYR A 260 15.31 -6.28 5.33
C TYR A 260 16.69 -5.64 5.43
N HIS A 261 17.64 -6.16 4.64
CA HIS A 261 19.02 -5.68 4.59
C HIS A 261 19.26 -4.92 3.29
N PHE A 262 19.72 -3.67 3.42
CA PHE A 262 20.36 -2.94 2.33
C PHE A 262 21.87 -3.19 2.25
N CYS A 263 22.44 -3.80 3.31
CA CYS A 263 23.85 -4.17 3.38
C CYS A 263 24.07 -5.64 3.00
N ALA A 264 25.34 -6.07 2.92
CA ALA A 264 25.71 -7.45 2.58
C ALA A 264 25.49 -8.47 3.72
N HIS A 265 25.11 -8.02 4.92
CA HIS A 265 24.85 -8.89 6.06
C HIS A 265 23.51 -9.63 5.93
N ASN A 266 23.36 -10.73 6.68
CA ASN A 266 22.11 -11.51 6.74
C ASN A 266 21.79 -11.98 8.16
N HIS A 267 22.20 -11.22 9.19
CA HIS A 267 21.89 -11.56 10.57
C HIS A 267 20.47 -11.09 10.96
N LYS A 268 19.94 -11.68 12.03
CA LYS A 268 18.68 -11.27 12.66
C LYS A 268 18.93 -10.23 13.75
N VAL A 269 17.85 -9.66 14.30
CA VAL A 269 17.93 -8.77 15.47
C VAL A 269 18.56 -9.54 16.63
N GLN A 270 19.56 -8.92 17.26
CA GLN A 270 20.25 -9.49 18.41
C GLN A 270 19.63 -8.96 19.70
N TYR A 271 19.50 -9.82 20.69
CA TYR A 271 18.99 -9.44 22.01
C TYR A 271 19.61 -10.31 23.10
N THR A 272 19.60 -9.78 24.32
CA THR A 272 19.93 -10.50 25.54
C THR A 272 18.75 -10.38 26.50
N HIS A 273 18.46 -11.42 27.27
CA HIS A 273 17.37 -11.40 28.25
C HIS A 273 17.91 -11.72 29.64
N ARG A 274 17.21 -11.23 30.67
CA ARG A 274 17.42 -11.58 32.07
C ARG A 274 16.08 -11.62 32.80
N PHE A 275 15.97 -12.53 33.76
CA PHE A 275 14.87 -12.56 34.72
C PHE A 275 15.39 -11.99 36.04
N LEU A 276 14.85 -10.84 36.43
CA LEU A 276 15.22 -10.14 37.67
C LEU A 276 14.26 -10.60 38.77
N GLU A 277 14.80 -11.06 39.89
CA GLU A 277 13.97 -11.55 41.01
C GLU A 277 13.34 -10.37 41.77
N VAL A 278 12.02 -10.42 41.96
CA VAL A 278 11.27 -9.41 42.73
C VAL A 278 10.96 -9.98 44.11
N TYR A 279 11.39 -9.28 45.16
CA TYR A 279 11.17 -9.65 46.55
C TYR A 279 10.13 -8.73 47.21
N ASP A 280 9.22 -9.30 48.00
CA ASP A 280 8.35 -8.58 48.93
C ASP A 280 8.68 -9.02 50.36
N LYS A 281 9.09 -8.07 51.21
CA LYS A 281 9.46 -8.35 52.62
C LYS A 281 10.38 -9.56 52.80
N LYS A 282 11.40 -9.69 51.92
CA LYS A 282 12.40 -10.78 51.86
C LYS A 282 11.89 -12.15 51.36
N ALA A 283 10.63 -12.24 50.92
CA ALA A 283 10.13 -13.42 50.22
C ALA A 283 10.15 -13.18 48.71
N LEU A 284 10.56 -14.19 47.93
CA LEU A 284 10.46 -14.13 46.47
C LEU A 284 8.98 -14.02 46.08
N HIS A 285 8.61 -12.87 45.51
CA HIS A 285 7.28 -12.53 45.03
C HIS A 285 7.12 -12.97 43.57
N GLY A 286 8.12 -12.70 42.73
CA GLY A 286 7.97 -12.89 41.29
C GLY A 286 9.21 -12.52 40.49
N TYR A 287 9.01 -12.26 39.20
CA TYR A 287 10.08 -11.87 38.29
C TYR A 287 9.69 -10.71 37.37
N VAL A 288 10.68 -9.88 37.04
CA VAL A 288 10.65 -8.95 35.91
C VAL A 288 11.44 -9.59 34.76
N CYS A 289 10.91 -9.51 33.54
CA CYS A 289 11.64 -9.97 32.35
C CYS A 289 12.24 -8.75 31.65
N ALA A 290 13.56 -8.62 31.71
CA ALA A 290 14.32 -7.55 31.10
C ALA A 290 14.94 -8.05 29.78
N ILE A 291 14.76 -7.29 28.70
CA ILE A 291 15.24 -7.64 27.36
C ILE A 291 16.05 -6.47 26.82
N LYS A 292 17.34 -6.67 26.58
CA LYS A 292 18.22 -5.74 25.88
C LYS A 292 18.16 -6.03 24.39
N VAL A 293 17.82 -5.04 23.58
CA VAL A 293 17.79 -5.10 22.12
C VAL A 293 18.96 -4.31 21.57
N GLU A 294 19.80 -4.94 20.76
CA GLU A 294 20.90 -4.26 20.10
C GLU A 294 20.39 -3.50 18.86
N ARG A 295 21.07 -2.40 18.52
CA ARG A 295 20.83 -1.68 17.28
C ARG A 295 20.92 -2.61 16.07
N PHE A 296 19.94 -2.56 15.18
CA PHE A 296 19.95 -3.32 13.95
C PHE A 296 20.53 -2.51 12.79
N CYS A 297 21.28 -3.15 11.91
CA CYS A 297 22.02 -2.44 10.86
C CYS A 297 21.13 -1.87 9.75
N CYS A 298 19.93 -2.43 9.54
CA CYS A 298 19.01 -2.03 8.48
C CYS A 298 17.58 -1.89 9.03
N VAL A 299 16.65 -2.74 8.57
CA VAL A 299 15.22 -2.58 8.84
C VAL A 299 14.67 -3.81 9.56
N ALA A 300 14.06 -3.61 10.72
CA ALA A 300 13.39 -4.65 11.50
C ALA A 300 11.88 -4.37 11.62
N PHE A 301 11.06 -5.28 11.13
CA PHE A 301 9.61 -5.20 11.21
C PHE A 301 9.09 -5.99 12.41
N ALA A 302 8.00 -5.53 13.04
CA ALA A 302 7.31 -6.31 14.08
C ALA A 302 6.63 -7.57 13.49
N LYS A 303 6.02 -7.42 12.30
CA LYS A 303 5.44 -8.48 11.47
C LYS A 303 5.47 -8.05 10.01
N ALA A 304 5.06 -8.91 9.07
CA ALA A 304 4.99 -8.51 7.66
C ALA A 304 4.09 -7.27 7.50
N PRO A 305 4.40 -6.33 6.59
CA PRO A 305 3.54 -5.18 6.31
C PRO A 305 2.13 -5.64 5.95
N ASP A 306 1.13 -4.96 6.49
CA ASP A 306 -0.27 -5.18 6.14
C ASP A 306 -0.53 -4.45 4.82
N SER A 307 -0.11 -5.09 3.72
CA SER A 307 -0.31 -4.64 2.34
C SER A 307 -0.52 -5.86 1.43
N TRP A 308 -1.40 -5.72 0.44
CA TRP A 308 -1.85 -6.83 -0.41
C TRP A 308 -1.75 -6.47 -1.89
N GLU A 309 -1.68 -7.51 -2.73
CA GLU A 309 -1.81 -7.42 -4.18
C GLU A 309 -2.79 -8.48 -4.69
N VAL A 310 -3.31 -8.26 -5.89
CA VAL A 310 -4.03 -9.28 -6.67
C VAL A 310 -3.06 -9.85 -7.70
N LYS A 311 -2.80 -11.14 -7.62
CA LYS A 311 -1.93 -11.85 -8.56
C LYS A 311 -2.60 -13.16 -8.99
N ASP A 312 -2.77 -13.33 -10.30
CA ASP A 312 -3.46 -14.48 -10.90
C ASP A 312 -4.89 -14.64 -10.35
N SER A 313 -5.61 -13.52 -10.23
CA SER A 313 -6.97 -13.44 -9.65
C SER A 313 -7.07 -13.87 -8.17
N VAL A 314 -5.95 -13.99 -7.47
CA VAL A 314 -5.91 -14.33 -6.04
C VAL A 314 -5.28 -13.19 -5.25
N MET A 315 -5.95 -12.78 -4.17
CA MET A 315 -5.41 -11.82 -3.21
C MET A 315 -4.26 -12.45 -2.42
N LYS A 316 -3.10 -11.80 -2.40
CA LYS A 316 -1.90 -12.26 -1.69
C LYS A 316 -1.31 -11.13 -0.84
N PRO A 317 -0.93 -11.37 0.42
CA PRO A 317 -0.19 -10.40 1.20
C PRO A 317 1.22 -10.21 0.63
N LEU A 318 1.71 -8.99 0.63
CA LEU A 318 3.09 -8.68 0.25
C LEU A 318 4.06 -9.15 1.33
N THR A 319 5.20 -9.69 0.90
CA THR A 319 6.29 -9.98 1.83
C THR A 319 6.97 -8.66 2.22
N ALA A 320 7.62 -8.63 3.39
CA ALA A 320 8.42 -7.46 3.79
C ALA A 320 9.48 -7.09 2.73
N LYS A 321 10.04 -8.10 2.03
CA LYS A 321 11.00 -7.91 0.95
C LYS A 321 10.39 -7.21 -0.25
N ASP A 322 9.26 -7.72 -0.75
CA ASP A 322 8.60 -7.15 -1.93
C ASP A 322 8.07 -5.76 -1.62
N TRP A 323 7.45 -5.58 -0.45
CA TRP A 323 6.95 -4.30 0.02
C TRP A 323 8.07 -3.24 0.12
N THR A 324 9.19 -3.55 0.77
CA THR A 324 10.33 -2.62 0.85
C THR A 324 10.88 -2.30 -0.53
N SER A 325 11.06 -3.31 -1.39
CA SER A 325 11.54 -3.10 -2.76
C SER A 325 10.63 -2.15 -3.53
N TRP A 326 9.32 -2.30 -3.44
CA TRP A 326 8.37 -1.45 -4.15
C TRP A 326 8.31 -0.04 -3.56
N MET A 327 8.38 0.09 -2.22
CA MET A 327 8.41 1.39 -1.55
C MET A 327 9.63 2.22 -1.97
N THR A 328 10.82 1.59 -2.02
CA THR A 328 12.08 2.29 -2.29
C THR A 328 12.49 2.35 -3.75
N GLU A 329 11.80 1.67 -4.66
CA GLU A 329 12.17 1.67 -6.07
C GLU A 329 12.07 3.10 -6.63
N THR A 330 13.18 3.57 -7.19
CA THR A 330 13.32 4.87 -7.85
C THR A 330 13.27 4.70 -9.36
N ASN A 331 12.95 5.80 -10.06
CA ASN A 331 13.08 5.80 -11.52
C ASN A 331 14.51 5.43 -11.90
N PRO A 332 14.72 4.53 -12.89
CA PRO A 332 16.05 4.32 -13.44
C PRO A 332 16.55 5.66 -13.98
N GLU A 333 17.66 6.14 -13.44
CA GLU A 333 18.24 7.38 -13.91
C GLU A 333 18.65 7.21 -15.38
N LEU A 334 18.11 8.06 -16.25
CA LEU A 334 18.27 8.01 -17.70
C LEU A 334 19.69 8.37 -18.18
N PHE A 335 20.68 8.46 -17.29
CA PHE A 335 22.04 8.93 -17.62
C PHE A 335 22.68 8.17 -18.80
N SER A 336 22.23 6.95 -19.08
CA SER A 336 22.76 6.11 -20.17
C SER A 336 22.15 6.36 -21.56
N PHE A 337 21.03 7.11 -21.70
CA PHE A 337 20.34 7.29 -22.99
C PHE A 337 19.72 8.70 -23.15
N PRO A 338 20.52 9.75 -23.46
CA PRO A 338 20.03 11.13 -23.62
C PRO A 338 18.98 11.33 -24.73
N GLN A 339 18.89 10.39 -25.67
CA GLN A 339 17.90 10.36 -26.73
C GLN A 339 16.52 9.83 -26.28
N MET A 340 16.42 9.29 -25.06
CA MET A 340 15.16 8.83 -24.48
C MET A 340 14.53 9.93 -23.65
N ILE A 341 13.25 10.21 -23.89
CA ILE A 341 12.44 11.16 -23.13
C ILE A 341 11.37 10.36 -22.37
N SER A 342 11.27 10.61 -21.07
CA SER A 342 10.17 10.08 -20.25
C SER A 342 8.84 10.63 -20.77
N ARG A 343 7.97 9.76 -21.28
CA ARG A 343 6.59 10.12 -21.66
C ARG A 343 5.63 9.94 -20.50
N MET A 344 5.87 8.94 -19.66
CA MET A 344 5.06 8.64 -18.50
C MET A 344 5.97 8.24 -17.35
N ASN A 345 5.97 9.05 -16.28
CA ASN A 345 6.81 8.86 -15.10
C ASN A 345 6.16 7.85 -14.14
N MET A 346 6.95 7.00 -13.47
CA MET A 346 6.46 6.10 -12.41
C MET A 346 5.64 6.81 -11.33
N LEU A 347 5.89 8.11 -11.09
CA LEU A 347 5.14 8.92 -10.14
C LEU A 347 3.66 9.14 -10.54
N ASN A 348 3.35 9.05 -11.84
CA ASN A 348 2.03 9.36 -12.41
C ASN A 348 1.26 8.08 -12.76
N THR A 349 1.70 6.93 -12.25
CA THR A 349 1.20 5.62 -12.69
C THR A 349 0.93 4.67 -11.53
N THR A 350 0.33 3.53 -11.86
CA THR A 350 0.01 2.46 -10.90
C THR A 350 1.28 1.91 -10.22
N PRO A 351 1.20 1.29 -9.02
CA PRO A 351 2.38 0.85 -8.26
C PRO A 351 3.36 -0.06 -9.02
N ARG A 352 2.88 -0.80 -10.04
CA ARG A 352 3.66 -1.72 -10.88
C ARG A 352 4.06 -1.15 -12.24
N SER A 353 3.55 0.01 -12.60
CA SER A 353 3.88 0.63 -13.88
C SER A 353 5.34 1.05 -13.88
N ARG A 354 6.01 0.83 -15.01
CA ARG A 354 7.38 1.30 -15.26
C ARG A 354 7.34 2.61 -16.02
N THR A 355 8.37 3.43 -15.84
CA THR A 355 8.51 4.65 -16.63
C THR A 355 8.57 4.26 -18.11
N VAL A 356 7.69 4.87 -18.89
CA VAL A 356 7.64 4.67 -20.33
C VAL A 356 8.51 5.73 -20.97
N PHE A 357 9.57 5.27 -21.61
CA PHE A 357 10.45 6.11 -22.40
C PHE A 357 10.05 6.04 -23.87
N SER A 358 10.13 7.18 -24.53
CA SER A 358 10.08 7.24 -25.98
C SER A 358 11.36 7.84 -26.52
N HIS A 359 11.73 7.44 -27.72
CA HIS A 359 12.85 8.06 -28.40
C HIS A 359 12.47 9.47 -28.87
N LYS A 360 13.31 10.46 -28.60
CA LYS A 360 13.10 11.89 -28.94
C LYS A 360 12.73 12.13 -30.40
N TYR A 361 13.19 11.25 -31.30
CA TYR A 361 13.01 11.38 -32.74
C TYR A 361 11.87 10.52 -33.32
N LEU A 362 11.19 9.73 -32.48
CA LEU A 362 9.98 9.00 -32.91
C LEU A 362 8.74 9.84 -32.59
N LYS A 363 7.93 10.08 -33.62
CA LYS A 363 6.63 10.76 -33.48
C LYS A 363 5.66 9.86 -32.70
N CYS A 364 4.90 10.44 -31.78
CA CYS A 364 3.85 9.67 -31.08
C CYS A 364 2.65 9.43 -31.99
N VAL A 365 1.71 8.57 -31.57
CA VAL A 365 0.50 8.27 -32.34
C VAL A 365 -0.29 9.55 -32.62
N GLU A 366 -0.35 10.46 -31.65
CA GLU A 366 -1.03 11.75 -31.79
C GLU A 366 -0.35 12.67 -32.81
N ASP A 367 1.00 12.67 -32.86
CA ASP A 367 1.77 13.43 -33.84
C ASP A 367 1.60 12.83 -35.25
N LEU A 368 1.64 11.50 -35.36
CA LEU A 368 1.38 10.80 -36.63
C LEU A 368 -0.07 11.02 -37.08
N GLN A 369 -1.03 11.00 -36.17
CA GLN A 369 -2.43 11.32 -36.48
C GLN A 369 -2.55 12.75 -36.99
N LYS A 370 -1.86 13.72 -36.37
CA LYS A 370 -1.81 15.10 -36.88
C LYS A 370 -1.16 15.20 -38.25
N ASP A 371 -0.13 14.41 -38.55
CA ASP A 371 0.55 14.43 -39.84
C ASP A 371 -0.30 13.80 -40.97
N TYR A 372 -0.90 12.63 -40.72
CA TYR A 372 -1.62 11.86 -41.74
C TYR A 372 -3.11 12.19 -41.84
N PHE A 373 -3.70 12.69 -40.75
CA PHE A 373 -5.13 13.00 -40.63
C PHE A 373 -5.35 14.41 -40.09
N SER A 374 -4.63 15.41 -40.64
CA SER A 374 -4.79 16.82 -40.26
C SER A 374 -6.19 17.35 -40.61
N VAL A 375 -7.04 17.56 -39.61
CA VAL A 375 -8.35 18.21 -39.79
C VAL A 375 -8.12 19.73 -39.88
N LEU A 376 -8.49 20.34 -41.00
CA LEU A 376 -8.47 21.79 -41.16
C LEU A 376 -9.76 22.42 -40.59
N PRO A 377 -9.66 23.51 -39.82
CA PRO A 377 -10.85 24.18 -39.28
C PRO A 377 -11.75 24.69 -40.40
N ASN A 378 -13.07 24.53 -40.20
CA ASN A 378 -14.12 24.94 -41.14
C ASN A 378 -14.03 24.31 -42.55
N ARG A 379 -13.41 23.13 -42.67
CA ARG A 379 -13.30 22.43 -43.97
C ARG A 379 -13.36 20.92 -43.83
N ILE A 380 -14.11 20.29 -44.74
CA ILE A 380 -14.06 18.84 -44.97
C ILE A 380 -13.09 18.58 -46.12
N THR A 381 -12.05 17.79 -45.87
CA THR A 381 -11.11 17.33 -46.91
C THR A 381 -11.50 15.95 -47.42
N TYR A 382 -11.28 15.68 -48.70
CA TYR A 382 -11.65 14.43 -49.37
C TYR A 382 -10.37 13.71 -49.78
N THR A 383 -10.25 12.43 -49.44
CA THR A 383 -9.05 11.62 -49.73
C THR A 383 -9.46 10.15 -49.96
N PRO A 384 -8.73 9.34 -50.76
CA PRO A 384 -7.70 9.74 -51.72
C PRO A 384 -8.28 10.52 -52.91
N GLU A 385 -7.50 11.44 -53.46
CA GLU A 385 -7.97 12.33 -54.54
C GLU A 385 -8.38 11.59 -55.82
N SER A 386 -7.66 10.53 -56.17
CA SER A 386 -7.99 9.68 -57.33
C SER A 386 -9.36 9.03 -57.14
N VAL A 387 -9.59 8.40 -55.99
CA VAL A 387 -10.78 7.58 -55.73
C VAL A 387 -12.06 8.41 -55.75
N TYR A 388 -12.13 9.53 -55.01
CA TYR A 388 -13.37 10.30 -54.98
C TYR A 388 -13.67 10.98 -56.32
N LYS A 389 -12.63 11.36 -57.09
CA LYS A 389 -12.80 11.94 -58.43
C LYS A 389 -13.38 10.93 -59.40
N ASP A 390 -12.84 9.70 -59.39
CA ASP A 390 -13.32 8.60 -60.22
C ASP A 390 -14.78 8.27 -59.84
N LEU A 391 -15.07 8.12 -58.54
CA LEU A 391 -16.42 7.87 -58.04
C LEU A 391 -17.43 8.97 -58.43
N PHE A 392 -17.05 10.25 -58.37
CA PHE A 392 -17.94 11.35 -58.77
C PHE A 392 -18.12 11.45 -60.29
N SER A 393 -17.14 11.01 -61.08
CA SER A 393 -17.25 10.91 -62.53
C SER A 393 -18.22 9.78 -62.92
N ASP A 394 -18.04 8.61 -62.32
CA ASP A 394 -18.83 7.40 -62.62
C ASP A 394 -20.27 7.52 -62.11
N TYR A 395 -20.47 8.17 -60.95
CA TYR A 395 -21.77 8.29 -60.29
C TYR A 395 -22.13 9.76 -60.02
N ARG A 396 -22.71 10.43 -61.04
CA ARG A 396 -23.07 11.86 -60.95
C ARG A 396 -23.99 12.22 -59.77
N GLY A 397 -24.82 11.30 -59.30
CA GLY A 397 -25.71 11.49 -58.14
C GLY A 397 -24.98 11.45 -56.79
N LEU A 398 -23.84 10.77 -56.71
CA LEU A 398 -23.08 10.57 -55.47
C LEU A 398 -22.55 11.87 -54.91
N ARG A 399 -22.06 12.77 -55.76
CA ARG A 399 -21.56 14.09 -55.32
C ARG A 399 -22.63 14.90 -54.60
N ASN A 400 -23.86 14.89 -55.10
CA ASN A 400 -24.97 15.62 -54.50
C ASN A 400 -25.40 14.98 -53.18
N LEU A 401 -25.41 13.63 -53.12
CA LEU A 401 -25.71 12.88 -51.91
C LEU A 401 -24.70 13.19 -50.80
N ILE A 402 -23.39 13.05 -51.09
CA ILE A 402 -22.33 13.39 -50.14
C ILE A 402 -22.43 14.86 -49.70
N SER A 403 -22.69 15.78 -50.63
CA SER A 403 -22.85 17.20 -50.29
C SER A 403 -24.07 17.48 -49.39
N ALA A 404 -25.10 16.64 -49.45
CA ALA A 404 -26.27 16.74 -48.57
C ALA A 404 -25.99 16.15 -47.18
N GLU A 405 -25.40 14.96 -47.13
CA GLU A 405 -25.03 14.28 -45.87
C GLU A 405 -23.98 15.08 -45.07
N MET A 406 -23.05 15.73 -45.75
CA MET A 406 -21.99 16.50 -45.10
C MET A 406 -22.44 17.86 -44.55
N ARG A 407 -23.69 18.30 -44.77
CA ARG A 407 -24.18 19.62 -44.32
C ARG A 407 -24.12 19.83 -42.81
N CYS A 408 -24.22 18.75 -42.04
CA CYS A 408 -24.19 18.80 -40.57
C CYS A 408 -22.78 18.93 -39.99
N PHE A 409 -21.73 18.86 -40.83
CA PHE A 409 -20.35 18.86 -40.39
C PHE A 409 -19.64 20.11 -40.91
N SER A 410 -19.01 20.85 -40.01
CA SER A 410 -18.23 22.05 -40.35
C SER A 410 -16.77 21.73 -40.66
N GLN A 411 -16.25 20.60 -40.19
CA GLN A 411 -14.84 20.21 -40.35
C GLN A 411 -14.67 18.68 -40.30
N GLY A 412 -13.63 18.16 -40.94
CA GLY A 412 -13.30 16.73 -40.89
C GLY A 412 -12.52 16.23 -42.10
N ILE A 413 -12.27 14.93 -42.15
CA ILE A 413 -11.68 14.25 -43.30
C ILE A 413 -12.63 13.14 -43.74
N LEU A 414 -13.05 13.17 -44.99
CA LEU A 414 -13.88 12.15 -45.62
C LEU A 414 -13.00 11.24 -46.50
N ILE A 415 -12.82 10.00 -46.05
CA ILE A 415 -11.97 8.99 -46.68
C ILE A 415 -12.83 8.08 -47.54
N PHE A 416 -12.56 8.02 -48.85
CA PHE A 416 -13.26 7.18 -49.82
C PHE A 416 -12.49 5.90 -50.13
N SER A 417 -13.21 4.80 -50.31
CA SER A 417 -12.74 3.60 -51.00
C SER A 417 -13.82 3.08 -51.94
N HIS A 418 -13.41 2.42 -53.03
CA HIS A 418 -14.35 1.66 -53.85
C HIS A 418 -14.97 0.48 -53.07
N SER A 419 -14.22 -0.11 -52.15
CA SER A 419 -14.71 -1.10 -51.18
C SER A 419 -13.59 -1.43 -50.18
N TRP A 420 -13.77 -1.10 -48.89
CA TRP A 420 -12.82 -1.52 -47.85
C TRP A 420 -12.78 -3.03 -47.67
N ALA A 421 -13.88 -3.71 -47.95
CA ALA A 421 -13.90 -5.17 -47.98
C ALA A 421 -12.84 -5.69 -48.98
N VAL A 422 -12.78 -5.14 -50.19
CA VAL A 422 -11.77 -5.51 -51.19
C VAL A 422 -10.36 -5.11 -50.74
N ASP A 423 -10.20 -3.92 -50.16
CA ASP A 423 -8.90 -3.45 -49.64
C ASP A 423 -8.34 -4.38 -48.53
N LEU A 424 -9.23 -5.08 -47.82
CA LEU A 424 -8.92 -6.07 -46.78
C LEU A 424 -8.89 -7.52 -47.31
N GLY A 425 -9.02 -7.73 -48.63
CA GLY A 425 -9.00 -9.06 -49.26
C GLY A 425 -10.29 -9.87 -49.14
N LEU A 426 -11.40 -9.22 -48.77
CA LEU A 426 -12.74 -9.80 -48.69
C LEU A 426 -13.53 -9.62 -50.00
N GLN A 427 -14.65 -10.34 -50.13
CA GLN A 427 -15.51 -10.22 -51.31
C GLN A 427 -16.21 -8.86 -51.37
N ARG A 428 -16.27 -8.29 -52.57
CA ARG A 428 -16.98 -7.04 -52.85
C ARG A 428 -18.49 -7.23 -52.77
N GLU A 429 -19.15 -6.35 -52.03
CA GLU A 429 -20.62 -6.26 -52.04
C GLU A 429 -21.11 -5.62 -53.34
N ARG A 430 -22.05 -6.27 -54.03
CA ARG A 430 -22.44 -5.88 -55.41
C ARG A 430 -23.35 -4.66 -55.46
N ASP A 431 -24.09 -4.41 -54.38
CA ASP A 431 -25.06 -3.33 -54.28
C ASP A 431 -24.49 -2.05 -53.65
N VAL A 432 -23.20 -2.04 -53.31
CA VAL A 432 -22.51 -0.88 -52.70
C VAL A 432 -21.64 -0.17 -53.74
N ILE A 433 -21.87 1.14 -53.90
CA ILE A 433 -21.15 1.99 -54.85
C ILE A 433 -19.73 2.30 -54.35
N CYS A 434 -19.61 2.71 -53.08
CA CYS A 434 -18.35 3.03 -52.42
C CYS A 434 -18.53 3.05 -50.89
N ASP A 435 -17.43 2.92 -50.17
CA ASP A 435 -17.36 3.14 -48.72
C ASP A 435 -16.77 4.53 -48.44
N ALA A 436 -17.31 5.21 -47.42
CA ALA A 436 -16.83 6.52 -47.00
C ALA A 436 -16.76 6.63 -45.46
N LEU A 437 -15.60 7.00 -44.91
CA LEU A 437 -15.41 7.26 -43.47
C LEU A 437 -15.26 8.76 -43.24
N LEU A 438 -16.13 9.34 -42.43
CA LEU A 438 -15.92 10.69 -41.92
C LEU A 438 -15.19 10.62 -40.58
N ILE A 439 -14.05 11.28 -40.48
CA ILE A 439 -13.34 11.55 -39.23
C ILE A 439 -13.58 13.03 -38.90
N SER A 440 -14.39 13.31 -37.88
CA SER A 440 -14.70 14.65 -37.37
C SER A 440 -14.31 14.75 -35.89
N PRO A 441 -13.85 15.92 -35.40
CA PRO A 441 -13.61 16.19 -33.98
C PRO A 441 -14.86 16.11 -33.12
#